data_AF-A0A2S4KVY8-F1
#
_entry.id   AF-A0A2S4KVY8-F1
#
_cell.length_a   1.000
_cell.length_b   1.000
_cell.length_c   1.000
_cell.angle_alpha   90.00
_cell.angle_beta   90.00
_cell.angle_gamma   90.00
#
_symmetry.space_group_name_H-M   'P 1'
#
loop_
_entity.id
_entity.type
_entity.pdbx_description
1 polymer ?
#
loop_
_entity_poly.entity_id
_entity_poly.type
_entity_poly.pdbx_seq_one_letter_code
_entity_poly.pdbx_strand_id
1 'polypeptide(L)'
;MDIAIITRLPSDLQSSTEIHQFVAGPAKNYDDESEHLLIRKYGVSLGQIWSAMAVFRGRRDRRIAGGAGSPDTCENRDDERPKRARKNTIQDYYVSSGTIQVGSSSPLAEDSQGTSSVGYIDAESHMLPSLPEDETLRLASCVFRHILYFGPPQESESTEVVVEFRDARVRLDATTPALERRIMATDDGGFCLREKSAGVFKLSKNCVAILEAKRRFQCVMDGRPVISDTCFGQMTCEALVARLADPIGELQHASSVFVIHATQHYLCFLQYEISDEYLSDFESTAPTSFIYVNSTPWFDLNTRGGRERVVANICAMMRWARD
;
A
#
# COMPACT_ATOMS: atom_id res chain seq x y z
N MET A 1 5.87 5.05 19.16
CA MET A 1 6.72 3.85 19.18
C MET A 1 6.99 3.57 17.71
N ASP A 2 8.17 3.96 17.23
CA ASP A 2 8.53 3.84 15.83
C ASP A 2 8.71 2.35 15.48
N ILE A 3 8.37 1.95 14.25
CA ILE A 3 8.73 0.64 13.70
C ILE A 3 10.23 0.45 13.91
N ALA A 4 10.60 -0.34 14.93
CA ALA A 4 11.94 -0.33 15.51
C ALA A 4 13.03 -0.85 14.56
N ILE A 5 12.63 -1.48 13.46
CA ILE A 5 13.51 -1.97 12.41
C ILE A 5 13.83 -0.86 11.38
N ILE A 6 12.99 0.18 11.23
CA ILE A 6 13.10 1.15 10.13
C ILE A 6 13.79 2.48 10.53
N THR A 7 13.95 2.78 11.82
CA THR A 7 14.49 4.07 12.28
C THR A 7 15.99 4.12 12.55
N ARG A 8 16.69 2.98 12.60
CA ARG A 8 18.16 2.96 12.66
C ARG A 8 18.74 3.03 11.25
N LEU A 9 18.70 4.22 10.65
CA LEU A 9 19.49 4.52 9.46
C LEU A 9 20.98 4.57 9.86
N PRO A 10 21.86 3.70 9.33
CA PRO A 10 23.25 4.11 9.14
C PRO A 10 23.24 5.37 8.27
N SER A 11 24.24 6.21 8.42
CA SER A 11 24.41 7.46 7.67
C SER A 11 24.66 7.19 6.17
N ASP A 12 23.62 6.77 5.44
CA ASP A 12 23.68 6.38 4.03
C ASP A 12 23.45 7.60 3.13
N LEU A 13 24.41 8.52 3.15
CA LEU A 13 24.47 9.69 2.26
C LEU A 13 25.23 9.42 0.94
N GLN A 14 25.49 8.15 0.60
CA GLN A 14 25.86 7.76 -0.76
C GLN A 14 24.66 7.11 -1.45
N SER A 15 23.56 7.86 -1.54
CA SER A 15 22.47 7.46 -2.43
C SER A 15 22.92 7.65 -3.87
N SER A 16 22.48 6.79 -4.79
CA SER A 16 22.73 6.96 -6.22
C SER A 16 22.17 8.32 -6.70
N THR A 17 22.68 8.78 -7.85
CA THR A 17 22.22 10.06 -8.43
C THR A 17 20.72 10.01 -8.73
N GLU A 18 20.22 8.84 -9.11
CA GLU A 18 18.82 8.55 -9.40
C GLU A 18 17.94 8.74 -8.16
N ILE A 19 18.33 8.17 -7.01
CA ILE A 19 17.61 8.36 -5.75
C ILE A 19 17.62 9.82 -5.31
N HIS A 20 18.75 10.52 -5.47
CA HIS A 20 18.83 11.94 -5.19
C HIS A 20 17.89 12.77 -6.07
N GLN A 21 17.78 12.44 -7.36
CA GLN A 21 16.86 13.09 -8.28
C GLN A 21 15.39 12.77 -7.96
N PHE A 22 15.07 11.53 -7.59
CA PHE A 22 13.74 11.15 -7.11
C PHE A 22 13.35 11.98 -5.88
N VAL A 23 14.21 12.04 -4.87
CA VAL A 23 13.99 12.82 -3.64
C VAL A 23 13.84 14.30 -3.94
N ALA A 24 14.70 14.88 -4.80
CA ALA A 24 14.60 16.27 -5.21
C ALA A 24 13.23 16.59 -5.86
N GLY A 25 12.70 15.62 -6.63
CA GLY A 25 11.42 15.74 -7.31
C GLY A 25 11.53 16.47 -8.66
N PRO A 26 10.41 16.56 -9.40
CA PRO A 26 10.38 17.19 -10.71
C PRO A 26 10.42 18.72 -10.63
N ALA A 27 10.65 19.36 -11.77
CA ALA A 27 10.51 20.81 -11.90
C ALA A 27 9.06 21.24 -11.69
N LYS A 28 8.84 22.53 -11.38
CA LYS A 28 7.49 23.10 -11.32
C LYS A 28 6.77 22.92 -12.67
N ASN A 29 5.47 22.65 -12.63
CA ASN A 29 4.57 22.50 -13.79
C ASN A 29 4.81 21.25 -14.66
N TYR A 30 5.48 20.22 -14.14
CA TYR A 30 5.67 18.95 -14.86
C TYR A 30 4.34 18.23 -15.17
N ASP A 31 3.29 18.54 -14.42
CA ASP A 31 1.95 17.96 -14.51
C ASP A 31 1.23 18.27 -15.84
N ASP A 32 1.68 19.31 -16.54
CA ASP A 32 1.21 19.65 -17.89
C ASP A 32 2.07 19.03 -19.00
N GLU A 33 3.21 18.42 -18.69
CA GLU A 33 4.06 17.75 -19.70
C GLU A 33 3.48 16.38 -20.10
N SER A 34 3.88 15.85 -21.26
CA SER A 34 3.52 14.48 -21.66
C SER A 34 4.55 13.49 -21.14
N GLU A 35 4.17 12.22 -20.97
CA GLU A 35 5.10 11.16 -20.56
C GLU A 35 6.35 11.11 -21.44
N HIS A 36 6.19 11.28 -22.76
CA HIS A 36 7.31 11.32 -23.70
C HIS A 36 8.33 12.41 -23.33
N LEU A 37 7.86 13.63 -23.04
CA LEU A 37 8.74 14.74 -22.68
C LEU A 37 9.39 14.51 -21.31
N LEU A 38 8.62 14.01 -20.34
CA LEU A 38 9.13 13.67 -19.01
C LEU A 38 10.24 12.61 -19.07
N ILE A 39 10.06 11.57 -19.90
CA ILE A 39 11.09 10.54 -20.12
C ILE A 39 12.34 11.13 -20.77
N ARG A 40 12.20 12.03 -21.75
CA ARG A 40 13.35 12.70 -22.39
C ARG A 40 14.11 13.62 -21.42
N LYS A 41 13.41 14.17 -20.43
CA LYS A 41 13.96 15.14 -19.48
C LYS A 41 14.58 14.50 -18.24
N TYR A 42 13.97 13.45 -17.71
CA TYR A 42 14.36 12.81 -16.43
C TYR A 42 14.86 11.38 -16.58
N GLY A 43 14.84 10.81 -17.79
CA GLY A 43 15.08 9.38 -18.02
C GLY A 43 13.81 8.55 -17.82
N VAL A 44 13.89 7.27 -18.22
CA VAL A 44 12.71 6.38 -18.30
C VAL A 44 12.03 6.22 -16.94
N SER A 45 12.79 5.84 -15.91
CA SER A 45 12.22 5.50 -14.60
C SER A 45 11.59 6.72 -13.90
N LEU A 46 12.32 7.83 -13.78
CA LEU A 46 11.78 9.05 -13.18
C LEU A 46 10.67 9.68 -14.04
N GLY A 47 10.81 9.67 -15.37
CA GLY A 47 9.79 10.18 -16.28
C GLY A 47 8.45 9.44 -16.13
N GLN A 48 8.49 8.12 -15.96
CA GLN A 48 7.30 7.31 -15.68
C GLN A 48 6.68 7.62 -14.31
N ILE A 49 7.48 7.80 -13.26
CA ILE A 49 6.99 8.22 -11.94
C ILE A 49 6.25 9.55 -12.05
N TRP A 50 6.87 10.55 -12.68
CA TRP A 50 6.27 11.88 -12.81
C TRP A 50 5.05 11.89 -13.73
N SER A 51 5.04 11.06 -14.78
CA SER A 51 3.84 10.84 -15.60
C SER A 51 2.69 10.28 -14.77
N ALA A 52 2.94 9.23 -13.99
CA ALA A 52 1.93 8.61 -13.11
C ALA A 52 1.47 9.59 -12.00
N MET A 53 2.39 10.37 -11.43
CA MET A 53 2.06 11.38 -10.41
C MET A 53 1.18 12.52 -10.97
N ALA A 54 1.42 12.92 -12.23
CA ALA A 54 0.65 13.97 -12.89
C ALA A 54 -0.84 13.62 -13.02
N VAL A 55 -1.21 12.33 -13.02
CA VAL A 55 -2.63 11.91 -13.04
C VAL A 55 -3.37 12.41 -11.80
N PHE A 56 -2.71 12.41 -10.64
CA PHE A 56 -3.30 12.87 -9.37
C PHE A 56 -3.27 14.39 -9.21
N ARG A 57 -2.32 15.08 -9.86
CA ARG A 57 -2.09 16.53 -9.71
C ARG A 57 -2.64 17.41 -10.84
N GLY A 58 -2.69 16.88 -12.07
CA GLY A 58 -2.89 17.66 -13.29
C GLY A 58 -4.31 18.20 -13.46
N ARG A 59 -4.47 19.20 -14.35
CA ARG A 59 -5.75 19.87 -14.62
C ARG A 59 -6.84 18.90 -15.07
N ARG A 60 -8.08 19.17 -14.62
CA ARG A 60 -9.29 18.35 -14.87
C ARG A 60 -9.54 18.07 -16.35
N ASP A 61 -9.14 18.98 -17.24
CA ASP A 61 -9.44 18.90 -18.69
C ASP A 61 -8.76 17.72 -19.40
N ARG A 62 -7.58 17.27 -18.94
CA ARG A 62 -6.96 16.03 -19.44
C ARG A 62 -7.68 14.76 -18.97
N ARG A 63 -8.43 14.83 -17.87
CA ARG A 63 -9.12 13.68 -17.27
C ARG A 63 -10.40 13.30 -18.01
N ILE A 64 -10.99 14.24 -18.77
CA ILE A 64 -12.26 14.06 -19.49
C ILE A 64 -12.04 13.58 -20.94
N ALA A 65 -10.89 13.90 -21.55
CA ALA A 65 -10.64 13.60 -22.96
C ALA A 65 -10.47 12.10 -23.30
N GLY A 66 -10.30 11.22 -22.30
CA GLY A 66 -10.29 9.76 -22.46
C GLY A 66 -11.65 9.08 -22.27
N GLY A 67 -12.70 9.85 -21.95
CA GLY A 67 -14.04 9.34 -21.62
C GLY A 67 -15.13 10.30 -22.09
N ALA A 68 -15.08 10.72 -23.36
CA ALA A 68 -16.17 11.47 -23.96
C ALA A 68 -17.35 10.55 -24.32
N GLY A 69 -18.20 10.29 -23.32
CA GLY A 69 -19.59 9.87 -23.48
C GLY A 69 -20.48 10.83 -22.68
N SER A 70 -21.53 11.34 -23.32
CA SER A 70 -22.43 12.45 -22.94
C SER A 70 -22.87 12.60 -21.48
N PRO A 71 -23.33 13.82 -21.08
CA PRO A 71 -23.91 14.08 -19.78
C PRO A 71 -25.36 13.57 -19.75
N ASP A 72 -25.56 12.30 -19.42
CA ASP A 72 -26.89 11.77 -19.21
C ASP A 72 -27.35 11.88 -17.76
N THR A 73 -28.59 12.32 -17.70
CA THR A 73 -29.38 12.70 -16.54
C THR A 73 -29.65 11.48 -15.67
N CYS A 74 -29.86 11.68 -14.37
CA CYS A 74 -30.23 10.64 -13.42
C CYS A 74 -31.41 9.78 -13.91
N GLU A 75 -31.14 8.61 -14.49
CA GLU A 75 -32.11 7.51 -14.59
C GLU A 75 -31.41 6.17 -14.39
N ASN A 76 -31.91 5.41 -13.42
CA ASN A 76 -31.57 4.03 -13.17
C ASN A 76 -31.75 3.20 -14.45
N ARG A 77 -30.66 2.68 -15.01
CA ARG A 77 -30.70 1.49 -15.86
C ARG A 77 -29.63 0.51 -15.39
N ASP A 78 -30.11 -0.55 -14.76
CA ASP A 78 -29.37 -1.76 -14.45
C ASP A 78 -28.89 -2.41 -15.75
N ASP A 79 -27.58 -2.41 -16.01
CA ASP A 79 -26.97 -3.38 -16.91
C ASP A 79 -26.72 -4.68 -16.13
N GLU A 80 -27.56 -5.68 -16.42
CA GLU A 80 -27.53 -7.02 -15.85
C GLU A 80 -26.23 -7.77 -16.16
N ARG A 81 -25.36 -7.91 -15.16
CA ARG A 81 -24.44 -9.07 -15.07
C ARG A 81 -25.15 -10.20 -14.33
N PRO A 82 -24.98 -11.49 -14.72
CA PRO A 82 -25.75 -12.59 -14.16
C PRO A 82 -25.48 -12.76 -12.66
N LYS A 83 -26.42 -12.27 -11.84
CA LYS A 83 -26.44 -12.45 -10.39
C LYS A 83 -26.83 -13.89 -10.08
N ARG A 84 -25.98 -14.59 -9.32
CA ARG A 84 -26.30 -15.90 -8.73
C ARG A 84 -27.54 -15.73 -7.83
N ALA A 85 -28.55 -16.56 -8.00
CA ALA A 85 -29.78 -16.51 -7.20
C ALA A 85 -29.45 -16.61 -5.70
N ARG A 86 -29.79 -15.57 -4.95
CA ARG A 86 -29.58 -15.48 -3.50
C ARG A 86 -30.69 -16.29 -2.82
N LYS A 87 -30.33 -17.38 -2.13
CA LYS A 87 -31.24 -18.07 -1.20
C LYS A 87 -31.44 -17.16 0.01
N ASN A 88 -32.67 -16.74 0.27
CA ASN A 88 -33.03 -16.01 1.48
C ASN A 88 -32.95 -16.96 2.67
N THR A 89 -31.97 -16.77 3.55
CA THR A 89 -32.02 -17.29 4.92
C THR A 89 -32.61 -16.19 5.79
N ILE A 90 -33.85 -16.38 6.23
CA ILE A 90 -34.47 -15.57 7.27
C ILE A 90 -33.81 -15.98 8.59
N GLN A 91 -33.18 -15.03 9.30
CA GLN A 91 -32.75 -15.21 10.69
C GLN A 91 -33.72 -14.43 11.58
N ASP A 92 -34.60 -15.13 12.28
CA ASP A 92 -35.71 -14.56 13.08
C ASP A 92 -35.27 -13.78 14.34
N TYR A 93 -33.96 -13.53 14.54
CA TYR A 93 -33.43 -12.93 15.78
C TYR A 93 -32.41 -11.79 15.56
N TYR A 94 -32.33 -11.20 14.36
CA TYR A 94 -31.42 -10.07 14.13
C TYR A 94 -32.02 -8.75 14.65
N VAL A 95 -31.41 -8.18 15.69
CA VAL A 95 -31.75 -6.84 16.21
C VAL A 95 -30.81 -5.82 15.59
N SER A 96 -31.37 -4.87 14.84
CA SER A 96 -30.64 -3.80 14.16
C SER A 96 -30.07 -2.77 15.15
N SER A 97 -28.78 -2.47 15.02
CA SER A 97 -28.04 -1.50 15.84
C SER A 97 -28.38 -0.02 15.58
N GLY A 98 -29.33 0.27 14.68
CA GLY A 98 -29.81 1.64 14.41
C GLY A 98 -30.63 2.28 15.53
N THR A 99 -30.87 1.59 16.65
CA THR A 99 -31.67 2.07 17.79
C THR A 99 -30.84 2.65 18.94
N ILE A 100 -29.50 2.65 18.83
CA ILE A 100 -28.63 3.19 19.88
C ILE A 100 -28.42 4.70 19.66
N GLN A 101 -29.03 5.50 20.52
CA GLN A 101 -28.91 6.96 20.53
C GLN A 101 -27.75 7.37 21.45
N VAL A 102 -26.64 7.86 20.89
CA VAL A 102 -25.48 8.33 21.67
C VAL A 102 -25.44 9.86 21.65
N GLY A 103 -25.51 10.45 22.85
CA GLY A 103 -25.53 11.90 23.07
C GLY A 103 -24.19 12.57 22.75
N SER A 104 -24.28 13.71 22.07
CA SER A 104 -23.17 14.59 21.69
C SER A 104 -22.73 15.49 22.85
N SER A 105 -21.42 15.59 23.05
CA SER A 105 -20.79 16.67 23.84
C SER A 105 -19.52 17.15 23.13
N SER A 106 -19.49 18.43 22.76
CA SER A 106 -18.30 19.15 22.30
C SER A 106 -17.55 19.77 23.48
N PRO A 107 -16.25 20.07 23.31
CA PRO A 107 -15.75 21.36 23.77
C PRO A 107 -14.86 22.09 22.73
N LEU A 108 -14.96 23.42 22.79
CA LEU A 108 -14.13 24.42 22.11
C LEU A 108 -12.72 24.47 22.71
N ALA A 109 -11.69 24.66 21.86
CA ALA A 109 -10.46 25.36 22.22
C ALA A 109 -9.73 25.91 20.98
N GLU A 110 -9.32 27.17 21.09
CA GLU A 110 -8.56 27.97 20.12
C GLU A 110 -7.04 27.67 20.12
N ASP A 111 -6.44 27.91 18.96
CA ASP A 111 -5.07 28.33 18.62
C ASP A 111 -3.82 27.71 19.28
N SER A 112 -2.91 27.20 18.44
CA SER A 112 -1.52 27.70 18.36
C SER A 112 -0.74 27.17 17.15
N GLN A 113 0.06 28.07 16.57
CA GLN A 113 0.98 27.88 15.45
C GLN A 113 2.14 26.92 15.78
N GLY A 114 2.59 26.14 14.79
CA GLY A 114 3.97 25.60 14.75
C GLY A 114 4.13 24.22 14.11
N THR A 115 4.90 24.19 13.00
CA THR A 115 5.49 23.03 12.31
C THR A 115 4.57 22.17 11.42
N SER A 116 5.10 21.77 10.26
CA SER A 116 4.37 21.31 9.08
C SER A 116 3.41 20.14 9.35
N SER A 117 2.11 20.40 9.22
CA SER A 117 1.05 19.39 9.25
C SER A 117 1.05 18.57 7.96
N VAL A 118 1.68 17.40 8.00
CA VAL A 118 1.44 16.29 7.06
C VAL A 118 0.10 15.60 7.37
N GLY A 119 -0.71 16.15 8.28
CA GLY A 119 -1.95 15.52 8.75
C GLY A 119 -3.22 16.01 8.05
N TYR A 120 -3.23 17.19 7.45
CA TYR A 120 -4.47 17.73 6.90
C TYR A 120 -4.57 17.43 5.40
N ILE A 121 -5.54 16.59 5.06
CA ILE A 121 -5.93 16.33 3.69
C ILE A 121 -7.01 17.33 3.28
N ASP A 122 -6.83 17.98 2.13
CA ASP A 122 -7.90 18.74 1.49
C ASP A 122 -8.99 17.80 0.99
N ALA A 123 -10.09 17.72 1.74
CA ALA A 123 -11.22 16.83 1.46
C ALA A 123 -11.82 17.05 0.06
N GLU A 124 -11.74 18.27 -0.50
CA GLU A 124 -12.28 18.56 -1.83
C GLU A 124 -11.43 17.93 -2.95
N SER A 125 -10.09 17.96 -2.83
CA SER A 125 -9.19 17.31 -3.78
C SER A 125 -9.34 15.78 -3.81
N HIS A 126 -9.71 15.16 -2.67
CA HIS A 126 -9.90 13.71 -2.54
C HIS A 126 -11.26 13.19 -3.03
N MET A 127 -12.24 14.08 -3.18
CA MET A 127 -13.62 13.73 -3.58
C MET A 127 -13.89 13.92 -5.08
N LEU A 128 -12.90 14.36 -5.86
CA LEU A 128 -12.95 14.47 -7.32
C LEU A 128 -13.11 13.09 -8.00
N PRO A 129 -13.49 13.01 -9.30
CA PRO A 129 -13.79 11.74 -9.97
C PRO A 129 -12.70 10.72 -9.68
N SER A 130 -13.10 9.64 -9.00
CA SER A 130 -12.14 8.66 -8.49
C SER A 130 -11.42 8.03 -9.68
N LEU A 131 -10.12 8.31 -9.78
CA LEU A 131 -9.25 7.61 -10.71
C LEU A 131 -9.30 6.10 -10.41
N PRO A 132 -9.08 5.25 -11.43
CA PRO A 132 -8.97 3.81 -11.22
C PRO A 132 -7.93 3.50 -10.15
N GLU A 133 -8.18 2.46 -9.37
CA GLU A 133 -7.20 1.87 -8.43
C GLU A 133 -5.90 1.51 -9.15
N ASP A 134 -6.02 1.12 -10.43
CA ASP A 134 -4.89 0.83 -11.32
C ASP A 134 -3.91 2.00 -11.48
N GLU A 135 -4.35 3.26 -11.35
CA GLU A 135 -3.44 4.42 -11.38
C GLU A 135 -2.63 4.53 -10.08
N THR A 136 -3.23 4.20 -8.92
CA THR A 136 -2.49 4.11 -7.65
C THR A 136 -1.44 3.01 -7.75
N LEU A 137 -1.82 1.84 -8.29
CA LEU A 137 -0.92 0.72 -8.51
C LEU A 137 0.21 1.09 -9.46
N ARG A 138 -0.11 1.74 -10.58
CA ARG A 138 0.88 2.22 -11.54
C ARG A 138 1.91 3.14 -10.89
N LEU A 139 1.48 4.14 -10.11
CA LEU A 139 2.38 5.04 -9.41
C LEU A 139 3.27 4.30 -8.41
N ALA A 140 2.67 3.48 -7.55
CA ALA A 140 3.40 2.69 -6.55
C ALA A 140 4.45 1.78 -7.23
N SER A 141 4.05 1.08 -8.29
CA SER A 141 4.89 0.22 -9.09
C SER A 141 6.09 0.96 -9.71
N CYS A 142 5.88 2.14 -10.30
CA CYS A 142 6.97 2.97 -10.84
C CYS A 142 7.94 3.43 -9.72
N VAL A 143 7.42 3.88 -8.58
CA VAL A 143 8.22 4.34 -7.44
C VAL A 143 9.04 3.19 -6.85
N PHE A 144 8.41 2.04 -6.61
CA PHE A 144 9.08 0.89 -6.02
C PHE A 144 10.18 0.37 -6.92
N ARG A 145 9.92 0.20 -8.22
CA ARG A 145 10.96 -0.24 -9.17
C ARG A 145 12.15 0.71 -9.18
N HIS A 146 11.91 2.02 -9.20
CA HIS A 146 12.99 3.01 -9.14
C HIS A 146 13.85 2.82 -7.88
N ILE A 147 13.21 2.69 -6.72
CA ILE A 147 13.93 2.55 -5.45
C ILE A 147 14.65 1.19 -5.36
N LEU A 148 14.03 0.11 -5.82
CA LEU A 148 14.65 -1.22 -5.83
C LEU A 148 15.85 -1.32 -6.80
N TYR A 149 15.85 -0.54 -7.89
CA TYR A 149 16.95 -0.55 -8.87
C TYR A 149 18.12 0.34 -8.47
N PHE A 150 17.86 1.45 -7.80
CA PHE A 150 18.87 2.48 -7.56
C PHE A 150 19.17 2.74 -6.08
N GLY A 151 18.37 2.18 -5.17
CA GLY A 151 18.50 2.36 -3.73
C GLY A 151 19.40 1.32 -3.07
N PRO A 152 20.09 1.68 -1.97
CA PRO A 152 20.86 0.72 -1.21
C PRO A 152 19.97 -0.31 -0.53
N PRO A 153 20.34 -1.59 -0.50
CA PRO A 153 21.65 -2.17 -0.86
C PRO A 153 21.73 -2.82 -2.27
N GLN A 154 20.91 -2.38 -3.23
CA GLN A 154 20.78 -2.93 -4.59
C GLN A 154 21.37 -2.07 -5.70
N GLU A 155 22.02 -0.97 -5.34
CA GLU A 155 22.55 0.03 -6.27
C GLU A 155 23.72 -0.49 -7.12
N SER A 156 24.33 -1.61 -6.74
CA SER A 156 25.42 -2.25 -7.50
C SER A 156 24.90 -3.28 -8.51
N GLU A 157 25.43 -3.24 -9.73
CA GLU A 157 25.15 -4.21 -10.82
C GLU A 157 25.53 -5.65 -10.46
N SER A 158 26.46 -5.85 -9.53
CA SER A 158 27.00 -7.17 -9.15
C SER A 158 26.20 -7.90 -8.07
N THR A 159 25.01 -7.40 -7.72
CA THR A 159 24.21 -7.93 -6.62
C THR A 159 23.71 -9.36 -6.91
N GLU A 160 24.03 -10.31 -6.04
CA GLU A 160 23.58 -11.72 -6.16
C GLU A 160 22.21 -11.97 -5.51
N VAL A 161 21.78 -11.10 -4.60
CA VAL A 161 20.51 -11.20 -3.88
C VAL A 161 19.69 -9.93 -4.09
N VAL A 162 18.57 -10.04 -4.81
CA VAL A 162 17.76 -8.88 -5.22
C VAL A 162 16.32 -9.03 -4.76
N VAL A 163 15.78 -7.95 -4.22
CA VAL A 163 14.36 -7.73 -4.00
C VAL A 163 13.78 -7.11 -5.27
N GLU A 164 12.79 -7.76 -5.83
CA GLU A 164 12.10 -7.33 -7.04
C GLU A 164 10.63 -7.02 -6.75
N PHE A 165 10.07 -6.12 -7.56
CA PHE A 165 8.64 -5.85 -7.52
C PHE A 165 7.87 -6.89 -8.34
N ARG A 166 6.90 -7.54 -7.69
CA ARG A 166 5.93 -8.45 -8.28
C ARG A 166 4.67 -7.67 -8.66
N ASP A 167 4.43 -7.52 -9.97
CA ASP A 167 3.26 -6.82 -10.54
C ASP A 167 2.02 -7.70 -10.66
N ALA A 168 2.18 -9.02 -10.53
CA ALA A 168 1.07 -9.95 -10.69
C ALA A 168 0.23 -9.96 -9.41
N ARG A 169 -1.09 -9.71 -9.55
CA ARG A 169 -2.06 -10.00 -8.49
C ARG A 169 -2.03 -11.49 -8.20
N VAL A 170 -1.68 -11.87 -6.98
CA VAL A 170 -1.60 -13.28 -6.58
C VAL A 170 -2.73 -13.58 -5.63
N ARG A 171 -3.51 -14.59 -5.97
CA ARG A 171 -4.46 -15.18 -5.03
C ARG A 171 -3.70 -16.18 -4.17
N LEU A 172 -3.60 -15.87 -2.88
CA LEU A 172 -3.04 -16.75 -1.88
C LEU A 172 -4.16 -17.56 -1.24
N ASP A 173 -3.89 -18.83 -0.97
CA ASP A 173 -4.78 -19.69 -0.20
C ASP A 173 -4.00 -20.52 0.81
N ALA A 174 -4.58 -20.66 2.00
CA ALA A 174 -4.00 -21.44 3.08
C ALA A 174 -5.09 -22.12 3.90
N THR A 175 -4.70 -23.09 4.70
CA THR A 175 -5.56 -23.74 5.69
C THR A 175 -5.10 -23.36 7.09
N THR A 176 -6.05 -23.10 7.98
CA THR A 176 -5.74 -22.86 9.38
C THR A 176 -5.18 -24.13 10.05
N PRO A 177 -4.27 -24.01 11.04
CA PRO A 177 -3.63 -25.18 11.62
C PRO A 177 -4.55 -26.09 12.44
N ALA A 178 -5.57 -25.52 13.12
CA ALA A 178 -6.35 -26.25 14.11
C ALA A 178 -7.59 -26.95 13.54
N LEU A 179 -8.38 -26.24 12.73
CA LEU A 179 -9.64 -26.75 12.15
C LEU A 179 -9.57 -26.91 10.62
N GLU A 180 -8.40 -26.74 10.01
CA GLU A 180 -8.15 -26.91 8.57
C GLU A 180 -9.09 -26.07 7.69
N ARG A 181 -9.53 -24.90 8.18
CA ARG A 181 -10.42 -24.01 7.43
C ARG A 181 -9.63 -23.30 6.37
N ARG A 182 -10.18 -23.27 5.15
CA ARG A 182 -9.57 -22.54 4.04
C ARG A 182 -9.78 -21.04 4.19
N ILE A 183 -8.68 -20.29 4.18
CA ILE A 183 -8.66 -18.83 4.08
C ILE A 183 -8.04 -18.45 2.74
N MET A 184 -8.57 -17.40 2.11
CA MET A 184 -8.08 -16.92 0.82
C MET A 184 -7.99 -15.40 0.84
N ALA A 185 -6.93 -14.89 0.25
CA ALA A 185 -6.70 -13.47 0.04
C ALA A 185 -6.19 -13.23 -1.38
N THR A 186 -6.27 -12.00 -1.87
CA THR A 186 -5.67 -11.62 -3.15
C THR A 186 -4.95 -10.32 -2.90
N ASP A 187 -3.64 -10.33 -3.14
CA ASP A 187 -2.86 -9.09 -3.09
C ASP A 187 -2.79 -8.44 -4.46
N ASP A 188 -2.48 -7.14 -4.48
CA ASP A 188 -2.31 -6.37 -5.71
C ASP A 188 -0.87 -6.38 -6.24
N GLY A 189 0.00 -7.22 -5.67
CA GLY A 189 1.43 -7.26 -5.95
C GLY A 189 2.27 -7.23 -4.67
N GLY A 190 3.53 -6.86 -4.80
CA GLY A 190 4.41 -6.73 -3.64
C GLY A 190 5.88 -6.92 -3.97
N PHE A 191 6.67 -7.30 -2.97
CA PHE A 191 8.10 -7.57 -3.09
C PHE A 191 8.38 -9.06 -2.95
N CYS A 192 9.30 -9.57 -3.74
CA CYS A 192 9.86 -10.91 -3.61
C CYS A 192 11.39 -10.87 -3.60
N LEU A 193 12.03 -11.89 -3.02
CA LEU A 193 13.48 -12.03 -2.99
C LEU A 193 13.90 -13.06 -4.04
N ARG A 194 14.92 -12.72 -4.83
CA ARG A 194 15.57 -13.63 -5.77
C ARG A 194 17.05 -13.71 -5.48
N GLU A 195 17.58 -14.92 -5.61
CA GLU A 195 18.99 -15.21 -5.39
C GLU A 195 19.60 -15.84 -6.64
N LYS A 196 20.80 -15.37 -6.99
CA LYS A 196 21.56 -15.89 -8.11
C LYS A 196 22.21 -17.21 -7.72
N SER A 197 21.78 -18.29 -8.35
CA SER A 197 22.33 -19.63 -8.17
C SER A 197 22.69 -20.21 -9.54
N ALA A 198 23.96 -20.61 -9.71
CA ALA A 198 24.50 -21.13 -10.98
C ALA A 198 24.24 -20.18 -12.18
N GLY A 199 24.38 -18.86 -11.97
CA GLY A 199 24.21 -17.86 -13.01
C GLY A 199 22.77 -17.44 -13.32
N VAL A 200 21.76 -18.06 -12.68
CA VAL A 200 20.34 -17.76 -12.88
C VAL A 200 19.72 -17.27 -11.57
N PHE A 201 18.92 -16.22 -11.63
CA PHE A 201 18.13 -15.77 -10.48
C PHE A 201 16.94 -16.70 -10.24
N LYS A 202 16.88 -17.32 -9.07
CA LYS A 202 15.76 -18.14 -8.61
C LYS A 202 14.99 -17.41 -7.53
N LEU A 203 13.69 -17.64 -7.45
CA LEU A 203 12.85 -17.12 -6.37
C LEU A 203 13.32 -17.78 -5.06
N SER A 204 13.80 -16.96 -4.13
CA SER A 204 14.25 -17.38 -2.80
C SER A 204 13.17 -17.11 -1.77
N LYS A 205 12.52 -15.93 -1.82
CA LYS A 205 11.34 -15.63 -1.00
C LYS A 205 10.19 -15.09 -1.84
N ASN A 206 9.02 -15.71 -1.79
CA ASN A 206 7.88 -15.27 -2.62
C ASN A 206 7.21 -14.00 -2.09
N CYS A 207 7.28 -13.77 -0.78
CA CYS A 207 6.61 -12.65 -0.12
C CYS A 207 7.53 -11.98 0.89
N VAL A 208 8.23 -10.92 0.45
CA VAL A 208 8.94 -9.99 1.33
C VAL A 208 7.97 -8.92 1.86
N ALA A 209 7.06 -8.46 1.00
CA ALA A 209 6.02 -7.52 1.33
C ALA A 209 4.84 -7.63 0.39
N ILE A 210 3.65 -7.27 0.86
CA ILE A 210 2.39 -7.27 0.12
C ILE A 210 2.05 -5.82 -0.24
N LEU A 211 1.60 -5.57 -1.46
CA LEU A 211 1.05 -4.27 -1.85
C LEU A 211 -0.47 -4.33 -1.83
N GLU A 212 -1.09 -3.41 -1.09
CA GLU A 212 -2.54 -3.21 -1.09
C GLU A 212 -2.86 -1.78 -1.55
N ALA A 213 -3.43 -1.64 -2.74
CA ALA A 213 -3.73 -0.34 -3.31
C ALA A 213 -5.21 -0.01 -3.24
N LYS A 214 -5.52 1.25 -2.93
CA LYS A 214 -6.88 1.77 -2.97
C LYS A 214 -6.95 3.00 -3.87
N ARG A 215 -8.10 3.15 -4.54
CA ARG A 215 -8.43 4.32 -5.36
C ARG A 215 -8.51 5.64 -4.58
N ARG A 216 -8.90 5.61 -3.30
CA ARG A 216 -9.05 6.77 -2.42
C ARG A 216 -9.02 6.37 -0.95
N PHE A 217 -8.77 7.34 -0.07
CA PHE A 217 -8.91 7.12 1.37
C PHE A 217 -10.35 6.74 1.67
N GLN A 218 -10.51 5.62 2.36
CA GLN A 218 -11.84 5.10 2.70
C GLN A 218 -12.40 5.76 3.96
N CYS A 219 -11.53 6.33 4.80
CA CYS A 219 -11.91 7.02 6.01
C CYS A 219 -11.01 8.24 6.23
N VAL A 220 -11.62 9.37 6.59
CA VAL A 220 -10.93 10.61 6.98
C VAL A 220 -11.57 11.06 8.29
N MET A 221 -10.78 11.15 9.35
CA MET A 221 -11.20 11.59 10.68
C MET A 221 -10.43 12.84 11.07
N ASP A 222 -11.11 13.90 11.46
CA ASP A 222 -10.50 15.19 11.82
C ASP A 222 -9.54 15.74 10.75
N GLY A 223 -9.91 15.56 9.47
CA GLY A 223 -9.10 15.95 8.31
C GLY A 223 -7.88 15.07 8.06
N ARG A 224 -7.68 14.00 8.84
CA ARG A 224 -6.56 13.05 8.71
C ARG A 224 -7.02 11.76 8.06
N PRO A 225 -6.27 11.21 7.09
CA PRO A 225 -6.55 9.89 6.54
C PRO A 225 -6.36 8.83 7.62
N VAL A 226 -7.34 7.95 7.78
CA VAL A 226 -7.22 6.78 8.64
C VAL A 226 -7.56 5.53 7.84
N ILE A 227 -6.96 4.40 8.22
CA ILE A 227 -7.28 3.11 7.63
C ILE A 227 -8.63 2.68 8.21
N SER A 228 -9.61 2.40 7.35
CA SER A 228 -10.94 1.92 7.79
C SER A 228 -10.83 0.50 8.35
N ASP A 229 -11.73 0.12 9.28
CA ASP A 229 -11.78 -1.25 9.81
C ASP A 229 -11.93 -2.30 8.70
N THR A 230 -12.67 -1.97 7.63
CA THR A 230 -12.84 -2.86 6.48
C THR A 230 -11.53 -3.05 5.72
N CYS A 231 -10.80 -1.97 5.44
CA CYS A 231 -9.50 -2.05 4.75
C CYS A 231 -8.45 -2.73 5.62
N PHE A 232 -8.44 -2.43 6.91
CA PHE A 232 -7.54 -3.04 7.88
C PHE A 232 -7.81 -4.54 8.01
N GLY A 233 -9.07 -4.95 8.08
CA GLY A 233 -9.46 -6.35 8.08
C GLY A 233 -9.03 -7.10 6.81
N GLN A 234 -9.12 -6.46 5.63
CA GLN A 234 -8.63 -7.02 4.36
C GLN A 234 -7.12 -7.27 4.40
N MET A 235 -6.33 -6.25 4.73
CA MET A 235 -4.87 -6.37 4.84
C MET A 235 -4.44 -7.36 5.93
N THR A 236 -5.18 -7.43 7.05
CA THR A 236 -4.95 -8.44 8.10
C THR A 236 -5.16 -9.85 7.55
N CYS A 237 -6.19 -10.04 6.71
CA CYS A 237 -6.47 -11.34 6.09
C CYS A 237 -5.38 -11.71 5.08
N GLU A 238 -4.89 -10.76 4.27
CA GLU A 238 -3.75 -10.95 3.38
C GLU A 238 -2.48 -11.33 4.13
N ALA A 239 -2.15 -10.59 5.19
CA ALA A 239 -0.98 -10.87 6.01
C ALA A 239 -1.06 -12.26 6.68
N LEU A 240 -2.24 -12.62 7.19
CA LEU A 240 -2.49 -13.93 7.80
C LEU A 240 -2.36 -15.07 6.78
N VAL A 241 -2.94 -14.92 5.59
CA VAL A 241 -2.83 -15.93 4.53
C VAL A 241 -1.38 -16.02 4.06
N ALA A 242 -0.65 -14.91 3.90
CA ALA A 242 0.77 -14.96 3.55
C ALA A 242 1.61 -15.71 4.59
N ARG A 243 1.33 -15.50 5.89
CA ARG A 243 2.01 -16.22 6.98
C ARG A 243 1.72 -17.72 6.99
N LEU A 244 0.49 -18.11 6.65
CA LEU A 244 0.05 -19.52 6.62
C LEU A 244 0.42 -20.24 5.31
N ALA A 245 0.40 -19.52 4.19
CA ALA A 245 0.67 -20.06 2.87
C ALA A 245 2.16 -20.22 2.58
N ASP A 246 3.04 -19.74 3.47
CA ASP A 246 4.49 -19.82 3.36
C ASP A 246 4.97 -21.27 3.13
N PRO A 247 5.19 -21.68 1.86
CA PRO A 247 5.36 -23.08 1.51
C PRO A 247 6.76 -23.59 1.84
N ILE A 248 7.70 -22.68 2.12
CA ILE A 248 9.14 -22.93 2.22
C ILE A 248 9.62 -22.71 3.66
N GLY A 249 8.79 -22.12 4.52
CA GLY A 249 9.12 -21.84 5.92
C GLY A 249 9.97 -20.58 6.09
N GLU A 250 9.97 -19.68 5.11
CA GLU A 250 10.72 -18.43 5.10
C GLU A 250 10.25 -17.45 6.19
N LEU A 251 8.97 -17.49 6.55
CA LEU A 251 8.31 -16.78 7.63
C LEU A 251 8.21 -17.62 8.91
N GLN A 252 8.67 -18.87 8.94
CA GLN A 252 8.70 -19.67 10.17
C GLN A 252 9.68 -19.11 11.21
N HIS A 253 10.68 -18.32 10.80
CA HIS A 253 11.60 -17.63 11.72
C HIS A 253 11.27 -16.14 11.90
N ALA A 254 10.54 -15.56 10.94
CA ALA A 254 10.08 -14.18 10.98
C ALA A 254 8.55 -14.16 11.15
N SER A 255 8.09 -13.93 12.38
CA SER A 255 6.67 -13.66 12.67
C SER A 255 6.15 -12.38 12.02
N SER A 256 6.97 -11.65 11.25
CA SER A 256 6.64 -10.36 10.67
C SER A 256 6.25 -10.48 9.20
N VAL A 257 5.06 -9.98 8.85
CA VAL A 257 4.60 -9.78 7.48
C VAL A 257 4.44 -8.29 7.22
N PHE A 258 5.05 -7.79 6.13
CA PHE A 258 4.93 -6.39 5.74
C PHE A 258 3.82 -6.20 4.71
N VAL A 259 2.99 -5.18 4.93
CA VAL A 259 2.02 -4.69 3.95
C VAL A 259 2.31 -3.23 3.65
N ILE A 260 2.41 -2.89 2.38
CA ILE A 260 2.55 -1.53 1.89
C ILE A 260 1.18 -1.09 1.39
N HIS A 261 0.57 -0.15 2.09
CA HIS A 261 -0.73 0.38 1.74
C HIS A 261 -0.57 1.65 0.90
N ALA A 262 -1.03 1.58 -0.35
CA ALA A 262 -0.99 2.70 -1.29
C ALA A 262 -2.38 3.30 -1.49
N THR A 263 -2.48 4.62 -1.46
CA THR A 263 -3.72 5.34 -1.79
C THR A 263 -3.38 6.61 -2.54
N GLN A 264 -3.73 6.66 -3.84
CA GLN A 264 -3.32 7.73 -4.74
C GLN A 264 -1.79 7.92 -4.73
N HIS A 265 -1.32 9.06 -4.24
CA HIS A 265 0.11 9.40 -4.11
C HIS A 265 0.63 9.30 -2.66
N TYR A 266 -0.13 8.66 -1.78
CA TYR A 266 0.23 8.40 -0.39
C TYR A 266 0.60 6.94 -0.18
N LEU A 267 1.60 6.71 0.67
CA LEU A 267 2.05 5.37 1.07
C LEU A 267 2.09 5.26 2.59
N CYS A 268 1.70 4.11 3.12
CA CYS A 268 1.82 3.73 4.52
C CYS A 268 2.40 2.31 4.59
N PHE A 269 3.29 2.06 5.55
CA PHE A 269 3.89 0.74 5.75
C PHE A 269 3.34 0.15 7.05
N LEU A 270 2.91 -1.10 6.99
CA LEU A 270 2.41 -1.87 8.12
C LEU A 270 3.27 -3.11 8.32
N GLN A 271 3.61 -3.38 9.57
CA GLN A 271 4.27 -4.62 9.99
C GLN A 271 3.29 -5.38 10.89
N TYR A 272 2.88 -6.56 10.44
CA TYR A 272 2.03 -7.49 11.17
C TYR A 272 2.90 -8.52 11.88
N GLU A 273 2.82 -8.59 13.19
CA GLU A 273 3.47 -9.62 14.00
C GLU A 273 2.46 -10.74 14.30
N ILE A 274 2.60 -11.83 13.54
CA ILE A 274 1.75 -13.02 13.59
C ILE A 274 2.58 -14.17 14.15
N SER A 275 2.48 -14.39 15.46
CA SER A 275 3.20 -15.46 16.17
C SER A 275 2.57 -16.83 15.96
N ASP A 276 3.35 -17.89 16.16
CA ASP A 276 2.82 -19.26 16.16
C ASP A 276 1.81 -19.49 17.30
N GLU A 277 1.97 -18.76 18.41
CA GLU A 277 1.01 -18.72 19.52
C GLU A 277 -0.34 -18.20 19.04
N TYR A 278 -0.34 -17.07 18.30
CA TYR A 278 -1.57 -16.56 17.68
C TYR A 278 -2.18 -17.58 16.72
N LEU A 279 -1.39 -18.20 15.84
CA LEU A 279 -1.91 -19.18 14.88
C LEU A 279 -2.54 -20.40 15.57
N SER A 280 -1.96 -20.85 16.69
CA SER A 280 -2.47 -21.97 17.47
C SER A 280 -3.75 -21.63 18.24
N ASP A 281 -3.88 -20.37 18.66
CA ASP A 281 -5.01 -19.85 19.44
C ASP A 281 -6.12 -19.24 18.57
N PHE A 282 -5.85 -18.98 17.29
CA PHE A 282 -6.74 -18.27 16.35
C PHE A 282 -8.15 -18.87 16.26
N GLU A 283 -8.26 -20.21 16.33
CA GLU A 283 -9.53 -20.93 16.26
C GLU A 283 -10.02 -21.44 17.62
N SER A 284 -9.42 -20.96 18.71
CA SER A 284 -9.87 -21.21 20.08
C SER A 284 -11.26 -20.63 20.31
N THR A 285 -12.03 -21.25 21.20
CA THR A 285 -13.32 -20.69 21.64
C THR A 285 -13.18 -19.40 22.44
N ALA A 286 -11.98 -19.14 22.97
CA ALA A 286 -11.65 -17.95 23.73
C ALA A 286 -10.20 -17.53 23.40
N PRO A 287 -9.95 -16.92 22.22
CA PRO A 287 -8.62 -16.49 21.84
C PRO A 287 -8.11 -15.40 22.79
N THR A 288 -6.85 -15.54 23.20
CA THR A 288 -6.12 -14.68 24.12
C THR A 288 -4.89 -14.02 23.49
N SER A 289 -4.44 -14.56 22.36
CA SER A 289 -3.34 -14.04 21.56
C SER A 289 -3.84 -13.01 20.55
N PHE A 290 -3.02 -11.98 20.27
CA PHE A 290 -3.36 -10.89 19.35
C PHE A 290 -2.30 -10.76 18.26
N ILE A 291 -2.72 -10.31 17.07
CA ILE A 291 -1.79 -9.79 16.07
C ILE A 291 -1.44 -8.36 16.46
N TYR A 292 -0.16 -8.08 16.62
CA TYR A 292 0.31 -6.71 16.82
C TYR A 292 0.61 -6.09 15.46
N VAL A 293 0.12 -4.87 15.24
CA VAL A 293 0.34 -4.16 13.97
C VAL A 293 0.98 -2.82 14.25
N ASN A 294 2.20 -2.64 13.74
CA ASN A 294 2.89 -1.37 13.74
C ASN A 294 2.68 -0.68 12.39
N SER A 295 2.40 0.62 12.38
CA SER A 295 2.22 1.38 11.14
C SER A 295 3.05 2.66 11.12
N THR A 296 3.52 3.04 9.95
CA THR A 296 4.07 4.38 9.73
C THR A 296 2.94 5.39 9.57
N PRO A 297 3.22 6.69 9.77
CA PRO A 297 2.38 7.73 9.19
C PRO A 297 2.25 7.56 7.66
N TRP A 298 1.24 8.20 7.10
CA TRP A 298 1.13 8.36 5.65
C TRP A 298 2.23 9.27 5.11
N PHE A 299 2.94 8.81 4.08
CA PHE A 299 3.96 9.56 3.38
C PHE A 299 3.42 10.09 2.06
N ASP A 300 3.47 11.41 1.90
CA ASP A 300 3.06 12.09 0.68
C ASP A 300 4.22 12.14 -0.32
N LEU A 301 4.13 11.37 -1.41
CA LEU A 301 5.13 11.34 -2.49
C LEU A 301 5.28 12.68 -3.23
N ASN A 302 4.33 13.59 -3.07
CA ASN A 302 4.41 14.94 -3.61
C ASN A 302 5.43 15.80 -2.84
N THR A 303 5.65 15.49 -1.57
CA THR A 303 6.61 16.20 -0.72
C THR A 303 7.98 15.54 -0.76
N ARG A 304 9.03 16.35 -0.63
CA ARG A 304 10.41 15.83 -0.50
C ARG A 304 10.53 14.89 0.70
N GLY A 305 10.00 15.29 1.86
CA GLY A 305 10.06 14.49 3.08
C GLY A 305 9.35 13.15 2.96
N GLY A 306 8.19 13.08 2.29
CA GLY A 306 7.51 11.81 2.04
C GLY A 306 8.31 10.89 1.12
N ARG A 307 8.92 11.42 0.06
CA ARG A 307 9.83 10.64 -0.82
C ARG A 307 11.04 10.11 -0.07
N GLU A 308 11.69 10.92 0.77
CA GLU A 308 12.83 10.49 1.61
C GLU A 308 12.43 9.35 2.55
N ARG A 309 11.26 9.43 3.19
CA ARG A 309 10.77 8.37 4.08
C ARG A 309 10.41 7.10 3.32
N VAL A 310 9.80 7.20 2.14
CA VAL A 310 9.50 6.03 1.30
C VAL A 310 10.78 5.32 0.85
N VAL A 311 11.80 6.06 0.41
CA VAL A 311 13.12 5.49 0.10
C VAL A 311 13.70 4.76 1.32
N ALA A 312 13.73 5.43 2.48
CA ALA A 312 14.30 4.84 3.70
C ALA A 312 13.58 3.54 4.11
N ASN A 313 12.24 3.50 4.06
CA ASN A 313 11.46 2.31 4.40
C ASN A 313 11.73 1.16 3.42
N ILE A 314 11.71 1.40 2.11
CA ILE A 314 11.97 0.35 1.11
C ILE A 314 13.42 -0.16 1.21
N CYS A 315 14.40 0.73 1.38
CA CYS A 315 15.80 0.34 1.61
C CYS A 315 15.97 -0.50 2.88
N ALA A 316 15.25 -0.16 3.96
CA ALA A 316 15.25 -0.96 5.19
C ALA A 316 14.67 -2.36 4.94
N MET A 317 13.56 -2.46 4.19
CA MET A 317 12.96 -3.75 3.81
C MET A 317 13.88 -4.57 2.92
N MET A 318 14.64 -3.95 2.00
CA MET A 318 15.63 -4.65 1.19
C MET A 318 16.76 -5.25 2.05
N ARG A 319 17.25 -4.53 3.08
CA ARG A 319 18.24 -5.08 4.02
C ARG A 319 17.64 -6.23 4.83
N TRP A 320 16.47 -5.99 5.43
CA TRP A 320 15.76 -6.99 6.23
C TRP A 320 15.49 -8.28 5.46
N ALA A 321 15.15 -8.20 4.17
CA ALA A 321 14.87 -9.39 3.37
C ALA A 321 16.10 -10.28 3.12
N ARG A 322 17.30 -9.70 3.17
CA ARG A 322 18.58 -10.37 2.90
C ARG A 322 19.23 -10.96 4.14
N ASP A 323 18.91 -10.42 5.30
CA ASP A 323 19.30 -10.96 6.60
C ASP A 323 18.52 -12.26 6.91
#